data_AF-A0A973CF91-F1
#
_entry.id   AF-A0A973CF91-F1
#
_cell.length_a   1.000
_cell.length_b   1.000
_cell.length_c   1.000
_cell.angle_alpha   90.00
_cell.angle_beta   90.00
_cell.angle_gamma   90.00
#
_symmetry.space_group_name_H-M   'P 1'
#
loop_
_entity.id
_entity.type
_entity.pdbx_description
1 polymer ?
#
loop_
_entity_poly.entity_id
_entity_poly.type
_entity_poly.pdbx_seq_one_letter_code
_entity_poly.pdbx_strand_id
1 'polypeptide(L)' 'MFNNKSILITGGTGSFGKKYTSMILEQYKPARLIILSR' A
#
# COMPACT_ATOMS: atom_id res chain seq x y z
N MET A 1 -4.91 9.88 7.14
CA MET A 1 -4.72 10.02 5.68
C MET A 1 -5.29 8.85 4.89
N PHE A 2 -5.00 7.59 5.27
CA PHE A 2 -5.34 6.42 4.45
C PHE A 2 -6.44 5.50 5.02
N ASN A 3 -6.98 5.80 6.20
CA ASN A 3 -8.09 5.04 6.78
C ASN A 3 -9.33 5.09 5.89
N ASN A 4 -9.95 3.93 5.67
CA ASN A 4 -11.14 3.75 4.85
C ASN A 4 -11.01 4.27 3.40
N LYS A 5 -9.78 4.38 2.88
CA LYS A 5 -9.50 4.77 1.49
C LYS A 5 -9.16 3.54 0.64
N SER A 6 -9.41 3.65 -0.66
CA SER A 6 -8.93 2.70 -1.66
C SER A 6 -7.60 3.21 -2.22
N ILE A 7 -6.57 2.38 -2.21
CA ILE A 7 -5.19 2.74 -2.57
C ILE A 7 -4.69 1.77 -3.63
N LEU A 8 -4.11 2.31 -4.71
CA LEU A 8 -3.40 1.55 -5.74
C LEU A 8 -1.91 1.86 -5.64
N ILE A 9 -1.09 0.84 -5.45
CA ILE A 9 0.37 0.92 -5.48
C ILE A 9 0.87 0.24 -6.74
N THR A 10 1.47 1.00 -7.66
CA THR A 10 2.16 0.47 -8.84
C THR A 10 3.64 0.25 -8.55
N GLY A 11 4.24 -0.84 -9.05
CA GLY A 11 5.63 -1.17 -8.78
C GLY A 11 5.88 -1.62 -7.34
N GLY A 12 4.85 -2.15 -6.67
CA GLY A 12 4.90 -2.49 -5.24
C GLY A 12 5.84 -3.65 -4.88
N THR A 13 6.38 -4.39 -5.86
CA THR A 13 7.32 -5.50 -5.61
C THR A 13 8.76 -5.05 -5.34
N GLY A 14 9.10 -3.80 -5.65
CA GLY A 14 10.41 -3.22 -5.32
C GLY A 14 10.64 -3.10 -3.82
N SER A 15 11.90 -2.91 -3.41
CA SER A 15 12.28 -2.73 -1.99
C SER A 15 11.50 -1.58 -1.32
N PHE A 16 11.35 -0.47 -2.04
CA PHE A 16 10.53 0.66 -1.61
C PHE A 16 9.05 0.27 -1.46
N GLY A 17 8.47 -0.35 -2.49
CA GLY A 17 7.05 -0.72 -2.51
C GLY A 17 6.67 -1.65 -1.35
N LYS A 18 7.51 -2.63 -1.06
CA LYS A 18 7.35 -3.53 0.10
C LYS A 18 7.38 -2.77 1.42
N LYS A 19 8.41 -1.94 1.64
CA LYS A 19 8.55 -1.19 2.90
C LYS A 19 7.42 -0.19 3.09
N TYR A 20 7.03 0.51 2.02
CA TYR A 20 5.94 1.48 2.04
C TYR A 20 4.58 0.82 2.31
N THR A 21 4.32 -0.34 1.70
CA THR A 21 3.13 -1.16 1.98
C THR A 21 3.07 -1.56 3.46
N SER A 22 4.17 -2.05 4.03
CA SER A 22 4.23 -2.40 5.46
C SER A 22 3.92 -1.19 6.35
N MET A 23 4.52 -0.03 6.08
CA MET A 23 4.24 1.19 6.85
C MET A 23 2.77 1.61 6.77
N ILE A 24 2.14 1.51 5.59
CA ILE A 24 0.72 1.83 5.45
C ILE A 24 -0.15 0.89 6.29
N LEU A 25 0.14 -0.41 6.27
CA LEU A 25 -0.64 -1.41 7.00
C LEU A 25 -0.42 -1.34 8.52
N GLU A 26 0.74 -0.89 8.98
CA GLU A 26 1.03 -0.68 10.42
C GLU A 26 0.35 0.58 10.97
N GLN A 27 0.30 1.66 10.17
CA GLN A 27 -0.15 2.97 10.63
C GLN A 27 -1.62 3.25 10.31
N TYR A 28 -2.22 2.54 9.35
CA TYR A 28 -3.55 2.84 8.83
C TYR A 28 -4.39 1.59 8.53
N LYS A 29 -5.71 1.79 8.41
CA LYS A 29 -6.70 0.79 8.01
C LYS A 29 -7.38 1.18 6.70
N PRO A 30 -6.73 0.98 5.54
CA PRO A 30 -7.35 1.26 4.24
C PRO A 30 -8.56 0.35 4.01
N ALA A 31 -9.56 0.85 3.28
CA ALA A 31 -10.71 0.05 2.87
C ALA A 31 -10.32 -0.99 1.81
N ARG A 32 -9.34 -0.64 0.97
CA ARG A 32 -8.82 -1.51 -0.08
C ARG A 32 -7.39 -1.10 -0.43
N LEU A 33 -6.50 -2.09 -0.55
CA LEU A 33 -5.13 -1.90 -1.01
C LEU A 33 -4.87 -2.85 -2.19
N ILE A 34 -4.58 -2.30 -3.36
CA ILE A 34 -4.26 -3.06 -4.57
C ILE A 34 -2.80 -2.80 -4.90
N ILE A 35 -2.01 -3.86 -5.04
CA ILE A 35 -0.62 -3.79 -5.46
C ILE A 35 -0.53 -4.36 -6.87
N LEU A 36 -0.16 -3.51 -7.82
CA LEU A 36 0.07 -3.87 -9.20
C LEU A 36 1.57 -3.81 -9.50
N SER A 37 2.12 -4.90 -9.99
CA SER A 37 3.49 -4.94 -10.48
C SER A 37 3.54 -5.76 -11.77
N ARG A 38 4.56 -5.49 -12.59
CA ARG A 38 4.83 -6.17 -13.85
C ARG A 38 5.66 -7.43 -13.65
#